data_AF-A0A5M9MUP4-F1
#
_entry.id   AF-A0A5M9MUP4-F1
#
_cell.length_a   1.000
_cell.length_b   1.000
_cell.length_c   1.000
_cell.angle_alpha   90.00
_cell.angle_beta   90.00
_cell.angle_gamma   90.00
#
_symmetry.space_group_name_H-M   'P 1'
#
loop_
_entity.id
_entity.type
_entity.pdbx_description
1 polymer ?
#
loop_
_entity_poly.entity_id
_entity_poly.type
_entity_poly.pdbx_seq_one_letter_code
_entity_poly.pdbx_strand_id
1 'polypeptide(L)'
;MDTTPVEQNGILRSPPVSLPLVLQDPATSNLDATTRFYLDYYNERICRLFIVYDSDRNPFRSLISLALDDPVLLKATLALAARHRANTGRSFYQSDVATSPVTTKSHRDALIFKYQAVQGLSRIVNDVTLHRKDTTLAAVFLLIFLDLLESGSDKWNFHLEGAKNLITLDQRPPGSHTGVNQGAGRTVQEIRDFITRQIYLVETLGGTFVRPGLLSQFTTLDQFGRQLPEVVEQSFVGCPEFLLNAVQYILRQRDAIAGLEPLTKTTVHNRVQEITAVLESIQKFDCYLWASSLPQPQSLKRDLKNLCTLSETWKISALIYGQRVLDIHTNDVSPQDNLVCQLIELIGALKDDELYKCILWPIFIAGLECRWQTQRDFLVGCLEKFWTATQCYNTINAAKILQAYWQQESQQEPFSPQWIFDIGHLGRDWLLI
;
A
#
# COMPACT_ATOMS: atom_id res chain seq x y z
N MET A 1 -28.63 -75.12 51.25
CA MET A 1 -27.68 -74.26 51.98
C MET A 1 -27.42 -73.06 51.10
N ASP A 2 -27.92 -71.90 51.55
CA ASP A 2 -27.19 -70.64 51.70
C ASP A 2 -26.17 -70.25 50.61
N THR A 3 -26.07 -69.04 50.07
CA THR A 3 -26.58 -67.70 50.42
C THR A 3 -26.20 -66.76 49.25
N THR A 4 -26.86 -65.60 49.25
CA THR A 4 -26.74 -64.35 48.47
C THR A 4 -25.35 -63.83 47.99
N PRO A 5 -25.32 -62.83 47.07
CA PRO A 5 -24.16 -62.40 46.27
C PRO A 5 -23.42 -61.17 46.83
N VAL A 6 -22.13 -61.03 46.49
CA VAL A 6 -21.17 -59.95 46.85
C VAL A 6 -20.08 -59.97 45.75
N GLU A 7 -19.51 -58.92 45.16
CA GLU A 7 -19.65 -57.46 45.17
C GLU A 7 -18.94 -56.96 43.89
N GLN A 8 -19.31 -55.77 43.44
CA GLN A 8 -18.69 -55.06 42.32
C GLN A 8 -17.23 -54.71 42.62
N ASN A 9 -16.27 -55.18 41.82
CA ASN A 9 -14.92 -54.61 41.81
C ASN A 9 -14.85 -53.43 40.84
N GLY A 10 -14.70 -52.24 41.44
CA GLY A 10 -14.62 -50.96 40.76
C GLY A 10 -13.37 -50.81 39.90
N ILE A 11 -13.60 -50.38 38.66
CA ILE A 11 -12.58 -49.70 37.86
C ILE A 11 -12.74 -48.21 38.18
N LEU A 12 -11.79 -47.64 38.93
CA LEU A 12 -11.69 -46.19 39.11
C LEU A 12 -11.59 -45.53 37.73
N ARG A 13 -12.65 -44.81 37.33
CA ARG A 13 -12.57 -43.83 36.25
C ARG A 13 -11.74 -42.66 36.76
N SER A 14 -10.52 -42.52 36.25
CA SER A 14 -9.76 -41.28 36.34
C SER A 14 -10.57 -40.13 35.71
N PRO A 15 -10.63 -38.94 36.33
CA PRO A 15 -11.26 -37.79 35.70
C PRO A 15 -10.47 -37.39 34.45
N PRO A 16 -11.12 -36.82 33.41
CA PRO A 16 -10.40 -36.33 32.25
C PRO A 16 -9.47 -35.20 32.69
N VAL A 17 -8.18 -35.35 32.37
CA VAL A 17 -7.14 -34.35 32.56
C VAL A 17 -7.62 -33.04 31.97
N SER A 18 -7.70 -32.03 32.83
CA SER A 18 -7.99 -30.65 32.50
C SER A 18 -7.07 -30.16 31.38
N LEU A 19 -7.68 -29.64 30.30
CA LEU A 19 -6.99 -28.88 29.26
C LEU A 19 -6.12 -27.79 29.91
N PRO A 20 -4.91 -27.52 29.41
CA PRO A 20 -4.06 -26.48 29.98
C PRO A 20 -4.80 -25.16 29.89
N LEU A 21 -4.90 -24.45 31.02
CA LEU A 21 -5.34 -23.06 31.08
C LEU A 21 -4.38 -22.27 30.18
N VAL A 22 -4.82 -21.92 28.96
CA VAL A 22 -4.13 -20.93 28.15
C VAL A 22 -4.23 -19.63 28.94
N LEU A 23 -3.11 -19.21 29.54
CA LEU A 23 -3.00 -17.92 30.19
C LEU A 23 -3.35 -16.85 29.14
N GLN A 24 -4.57 -16.33 29.19
CA GLN A 24 -4.99 -15.23 28.35
C GLN A 24 -4.18 -14.00 28.73
N ASP A 25 -3.63 -13.31 27.73
CA ASP A 25 -2.95 -12.04 27.95
C ASP A 25 -3.95 -11.07 28.62
N PRO A 26 -3.64 -10.51 29.81
CA PRO A 26 -4.54 -9.61 30.52
C PRO A 26 -4.98 -8.41 29.67
N ALA A 27 -4.17 -7.95 28.71
CA ALA A 27 -4.54 -6.88 27.77
C ALA A 27 -5.69 -7.27 26.82
N THR A 28 -5.91 -8.56 26.59
CA THR A 28 -6.93 -9.08 25.66
C THR A 28 -8.16 -9.68 26.36
N SER A 29 -8.08 -9.87 27.67
CA SER A 29 -9.11 -10.52 28.49
C SER A 29 -10.48 -9.81 28.46
N ASN A 30 -10.49 -8.49 28.29
CA ASN A 30 -11.71 -7.66 28.25
C ASN A 30 -12.32 -7.51 26.85
N LEU A 31 -11.67 -8.01 25.80
CA LEU A 31 -12.15 -7.84 24.42
C LEU A 31 -13.31 -8.79 24.13
N ASP A 32 -14.29 -8.37 23.31
CA ASP A 32 -15.33 -9.27 22.82
C ASP A 32 -14.77 -10.24 21.76
N ALA A 33 -15.50 -11.33 21.49
CA ALA A 33 -15.05 -12.38 20.58
C ALA A 33 -14.84 -11.90 19.13
N THR A 34 -15.62 -10.91 18.67
CA THR A 34 -15.49 -10.34 17.31
C THR A 34 -14.22 -9.52 17.21
N THR A 35 -13.95 -8.69 18.22
CA THR A 35 -12.71 -7.89 18.28
C THR A 35 -11.47 -8.78 18.32
N ARG A 36 -11.46 -9.84 19.16
CA ARG A 36 -10.35 -10.81 19.20
C ARG A 36 -10.11 -11.46 17.84
N PHE A 37 -11.17 -12.00 17.22
CA PHE A 37 -11.07 -12.63 15.90
C PHE A 37 -10.44 -11.72 14.84
N TYR A 38 -10.85 -10.44 14.76
CA TYR A 38 -10.32 -9.53 13.75
C TYR A 38 -8.92 -8.99 14.09
N LEU A 39 -8.52 -8.91 15.36
CA LEU A 39 -7.13 -8.63 15.73
C LEU A 39 -6.20 -9.78 15.35
N ASP A 40 -6.62 -11.02 15.60
CA ASP A 40 -5.88 -12.22 15.18
C ASP A 40 -5.76 -12.25 13.65
N TYR A 41 -6.88 -12.02 12.96
CA TYR A 41 -6.90 -11.92 11.49
C TYR A 41 -6.01 -10.78 10.97
N TYR A 42 -5.99 -9.63 11.63
CA TYR A 42 -5.12 -8.51 11.29
C TYR A 42 -3.65 -8.92 11.39
N ASN A 43 -3.24 -9.48 12.53
CA ASN A 43 -1.88 -9.94 12.79
C ASN A 43 -1.43 -11.01 11.77
N GLU A 44 -2.31 -11.96 11.48
CA GLU A 44 -2.02 -13.07 10.59
C GLU A 44 -2.05 -12.68 9.12
N ARG A 45 -3.00 -11.86 8.66
CA ARG A 45 -3.24 -11.63 7.23
C ARG A 45 -2.84 -10.24 6.77
N ILE A 46 -3.18 -9.20 7.53
CA ILE A 46 -2.98 -7.81 7.11
C ILE A 46 -1.53 -7.38 7.29
N CYS A 47 -0.90 -7.70 8.42
CA CYS A 47 0.48 -7.29 8.68
C CYS A 47 1.43 -7.74 7.56
N ARG A 48 1.29 -8.97 7.05
CA ARG A 48 2.11 -9.48 5.95
C ARG A 48 1.73 -8.98 4.55
N LEU A 49 0.52 -8.45 4.39
CA LEU A 49 -0.02 -8.03 3.09
C LEU A 49 0.65 -6.74 2.61
N PHE A 50 0.77 -5.76 3.51
CA PHE A 50 1.22 -4.41 3.18
C PHE A 50 2.70 -4.16 3.48
N ILE A 51 3.51 -5.22 3.43
CA ILE A 51 4.95 -5.14 3.65
C ILE A 51 5.67 -6.10 2.70
N VAL A 52 6.86 -5.75 2.22
CA VAL A 52 7.62 -6.60 1.30
C VAL A 52 7.90 -7.96 1.93
N TYR A 53 8.63 -7.99 3.05
CA TYR A 53 8.93 -9.19 3.82
C TYR A 53 8.39 -9.05 5.25
N ASP A 54 7.58 -10.02 5.68
CA ASP A 54 7.09 -10.02 7.06
C ASP A 54 8.19 -10.48 8.03
N SER A 55 8.27 -9.83 9.18
CA SER A 55 9.21 -10.14 10.26
C SER A 55 8.66 -9.72 11.61
N ASP A 56 9.31 -10.12 12.69
CA ASP A 56 8.91 -9.70 14.05
C ASP A 56 8.96 -8.17 14.25
N ARG A 57 9.69 -7.45 13.39
CA ARG A 57 9.81 -5.98 13.40
C ARG A 57 8.84 -5.30 12.42
N ASN A 58 7.79 -5.98 11.98
CA ASN A 58 6.79 -5.41 11.10
C ASN A 58 6.07 -4.22 11.76
N PRO A 59 6.16 -3.00 11.19
CA PRO A 59 5.55 -1.81 11.76
C PRO A 59 4.02 -1.89 11.87
N PHE A 60 3.34 -2.60 10.95
CA PHE A 60 1.88 -2.81 11.06
C PHE A 60 1.51 -3.65 12.27
N ARG A 61 2.36 -4.60 12.67
CA ARG A 61 2.16 -5.44 13.86
C ARG A 61 2.35 -4.64 15.14
N SER A 62 3.30 -3.72 15.15
CA SER A 62 3.50 -2.79 16.26
C SER A 62 2.30 -1.86 16.50
N LEU A 63 1.42 -1.65 15.51
CA LEU A 63 0.18 -0.89 15.69
C LEU A 63 -0.85 -1.62 16.57
N ILE A 64 -0.74 -2.94 16.75
CA ILE A 64 -1.72 -3.71 17.54
C ILE A 64 -1.70 -3.25 19.00
N SER A 65 -0.52 -3.08 19.60
CA SER A 65 -0.41 -2.62 20.99
C SER A 65 -0.99 -1.21 21.16
N LEU A 66 -0.68 -0.30 20.22
CA LEU A 66 -1.25 1.05 20.22
C LEU A 66 -2.78 1.04 20.03
N ALA A 67 -3.31 0.11 19.23
CA ALA A 67 -4.73 -0.02 18.97
C ALA A 67 -5.50 -0.47 20.22
N LEU A 68 -4.92 -1.30 21.09
CA LEU A 68 -5.58 -1.74 22.32
C LEU A 68 -5.88 -0.58 23.29
N ASP A 69 -5.06 0.48 23.25
CA ASP A 69 -5.20 1.66 24.10
C ASP A 69 -5.94 2.84 23.41
N ASP A 70 -6.15 2.78 22.10
CA ASP A 70 -6.80 3.85 21.32
C ASP A 70 -8.04 3.32 20.57
N PRO A 71 -9.26 3.68 21.00
CA PRO A 71 -10.49 3.19 20.36
C PRO A 71 -10.60 3.52 18.87
N VAL A 72 -10.07 4.65 18.42
CA VAL A 72 -10.20 5.06 17.01
C VAL A 72 -9.27 4.22 16.14
N LEU A 73 -8.02 4.05 16.57
CA LEU A 73 -7.06 3.17 15.92
C LEU A 73 -7.57 1.71 15.93
N LEU A 74 -8.13 1.23 17.04
CA LEU A 74 -8.75 -0.09 17.11
C LEU A 74 -9.81 -0.28 16.03
N LYS A 75 -10.75 0.67 15.91
CA LYS A 75 -11.80 0.56 14.89
C LYS A 75 -11.24 0.63 13.46
N ALA A 76 -10.20 1.41 13.20
CA ALA A 76 -9.53 1.40 11.89
C ALA A 76 -8.86 0.04 11.58
N THR A 77 -8.13 -0.53 12.55
CA THR A 77 -7.51 -1.86 12.47
C THR A 77 -8.55 -2.95 12.18
N LEU A 78 -9.65 -2.97 12.95
CA LEU A 78 -10.72 -3.95 12.77
C LEU A 78 -11.46 -3.76 11.44
N ALA A 79 -11.66 -2.52 10.99
CA ALA A 79 -12.29 -2.23 9.70
C ALA A 79 -11.47 -2.79 8.53
N LEU A 80 -10.14 -2.60 8.56
CA LEU A 80 -9.20 -3.12 7.56
C LEU A 80 -9.24 -4.65 7.50
N ALA A 81 -9.13 -5.31 8.66
CA ALA A 81 -9.21 -6.77 8.77
C ALA A 81 -10.54 -7.34 8.28
N ALA A 82 -11.66 -6.76 8.74
CA ALA A 82 -13.00 -7.19 8.36
C ALA A 82 -13.28 -6.97 6.87
N ARG A 83 -12.77 -5.87 6.29
CA ARG A 83 -12.91 -5.60 4.85
C ARG A 83 -12.16 -6.63 4.01
N HIS A 84 -10.89 -6.89 4.35
CA HIS A 84 -10.11 -7.92 3.68
C HIS A 84 -10.80 -9.29 3.78
N ARG A 85 -11.33 -9.64 4.97
CA ARG A 85 -12.10 -10.88 5.15
C ARG A 85 -13.35 -10.93 4.26
N ALA A 86 -14.08 -9.82 4.14
CA ALA A 86 -15.24 -9.75 3.24
C ALA A 86 -14.86 -9.96 1.76
N ASN A 87 -13.68 -9.48 1.36
CA ASN A 87 -13.15 -9.64 0.00
C ASN A 87 -12.77 -11.09 -0.34
N THR A 88 -12.30 -11.88 0.64
CA THR A 88 -11.90 -13.30 0.41
C THR A 88 -12.97 -14.21 -0.18
N GLY A 89 -14.25 -13.81 -0.16
CA GLY A 89 -15.32 -14.56 -0.82
C GLY A 89 -15.91 -13.87 -2.04
N ARG A 90 -15.17 -12.97 -2.69
CA ARG A 90 -15.53 -12.34 -3.97
C ARG A 90 -14.66 -12.90 -5.09
N SER A 91 -15.23 -12.95 -6.30
CA SER A 91 -14.52 -13.34 -7.51
C SER A 91 -14.04 -12.10 -8.27
N PHE A 92 -12.93 -12.21 -8.99
CA PHE A 92 -12.38 -11.16 -9.83
C PHE A 92 -13.37 -10.70 -10.91
N TYR A 93 -14.07 -11.65 -11.56
CA TYR A 93 -15.01 -11.38 -12.65
C TYR A 93 -16.45 -11.12 -12.18
N GLN A 94 -16.80 -11.50 -10.94
CA GLN A 94 -18.18 -11.43 -10.44
C GLN A 94 -18.23 -10.61 -9.15
N SER A 95 -18.49 -9.32 -9.31
CA SER A 95 -18.63 -8.37 -8.19
C SER A 95 -19.96 -8.50 -7.43
N ASP A 96 -21.01 -9.00 -8.08
CA ASP A 96 -22.40 -8.81 -7.63
C ASP A 96 -23.17 -10.10 -7.30
N VAL A 97 -22.50 -11.26 -7.27
CA VAL A 97 -23.15 -12.55 -6.96
C VAL A 97 -23.35 -12.71 -5.45
N ALA A 98 -24.44 -13.39 -5.08
CA ALA A 98 -24.89 -13.60 -3.70
C ALA A 98 -23.73 -13.97 -2.75
N THR A 99 -23.40 -13.01 -1.88
CA THR A 99 -22.38 -13.17 -0.86
C THR A 99 -22.85 -14.20 0.18
N SER A 100 -22.00 -15.20 0.47
CA SER A 100 -22.18 -16.11 1.61
C SER A 100 -22.58 -15.35 2.89
N PRO A 101 -23.35 -15.97 3.82
CA PRO A 101 -23.66 -15.35 5.11
C PRO A 101 -22.43 -14.85 5.87
N VAL A 102 -21.29 -15.55 5.74
CA VAL A 102 -20.01 -15.16 6.36
C VAL A 102 -19.46 -13.87 5.75
N THR A 103 -19.43 -13.76 4.42
CA THR A 103 -18.94 -12.55 3.74
C THR A 103 -19.88 -11.37 3.97
N THR A 104 -21.19 -11.62 4.04
CA THR A 104 -22.19 -10.61 4.39
C THR A 104 -21.97 -10.08 5.81
N LYS A 105 -21.69 -10.96 6.78
CA LYS A 105 -21.36 -10.55 8.16
C LYS A 105 -20.09 -9.71 8.19
N SER A 106 -18.99 -10.18 7.61
CA SER A 106 -17.72 -9.43 7.60
C SER A 106 -17.83 -8.10 6.89
N HIS A 107 -18.64 -8.00 5.83
CA HIS A 107 -18.94 -6.74 5.17
C HIS A 107 -19.66 -5.76 6.10
N ARG A 108 -20.65 -6.21 6.86
CA ARG A 108 -21.37 -5.39 7.85
C ARG A 108 -20.45 -4.95 8.98
N ASP A 109 -19.66 -5.86 9.53
CA ASP A 109 -18.68 -5.56 10.58
C ASP A 109 -17.70 -4.47 10.11
N ALA A 110 -17.16 -4.63 8.90
CA ALA A 110 -16.25 -3.66 8.29
C ALA A 110 -16.88 -2.27 8.12
N LEU A 111 -18.15 -2.18 7.71
CA LEU A 111 -18.87 -0.90 7.60
C LEU A 111 -19.06 -0.25 8.98
N ILE A 112 -19.45 -1.03 9.99
CA ILE A 112 -19.65 -0.54 11.36
C ILE A 112 -18.33 0.00 11.93
N PHE A 113 -17.24 -0.77 11.81
CA PHE A 113 -15.94 -0.36 12.30
C PHE A 113 -15.40 0.87 11.54
N LYS A 114 -15.55 0.92 10.21
CA LYS A 114 -15.19 2.10 9.42
C LYS A 114 -15.95 3.34 9.88
N TYR A 115 -17.27 3.22 10.07
CA TYR A 115 -18.10 4.31 10.55
C TYR A 115 -17.64 4.82 11.92
N GLN A 116 -17.38 3.90 12.87
CA GLN A 116 -16.90 4.25 14.21
C GLN A 116 -15.52 4.93 14.18
N ALA A 117 -14.60 4.43 13.34
CA ALA A 117 -13.28 5.02 13.16
C ALA A 117 -13.37 6.45 12.59
N VAL A 118 -14.12 6.65 11.50
CA VAL A 118 -14.29 7.95 10.86
C VAL A 118 -15.03 8.93 11.77
N GLN A 119 -16.06 8.48 12.49
CA GLN A 119 -16.76 9.32 13.48
C GLN A 119 -15.85 9.72 14.64
N GLY A 120 -15.04 8.78 15.15
CA GLY A 120 -14.05 9.04 16.19
C GLY A 120 -12.99 10.04 15.73
N LEU A 121 -12.43 9.84 14.53
CA LEU A 121 -11.50 10.78 13.90
C LEU A 121 -12.13 12.15 13.73
N SER A 122 -13.37 12.25 13.25
CA SER A 122 -14.04 13.55 13.12
C SER A 122 -14.16 14.29 14.45
N ARG A 123 -14.37 13.59 15.57
CA ARG A 123 -14.38 14.23 16.90
C ARG A 123 -12.99 14.70 17.32
N ILE A 124 -11.96 13.86 17.14
CA ILE A 124 -10.56 14.21 17.43
C ILE A 124 -10.16 15.42 16.58
N VAL A 125 -10.40 15.32 15.26
CA VAL A 125 -10.66 16.31 14.19
C VAL A 125 -11.06 17.74 14.59
N ASN A 126 -11.83 17.86 15.66
CA ASN A 126 -12.41 19.14 16.07
C ASN A 126 -11.92 19.61 17.46
N ASP A 127 -11.06 18.85 18.14
CA ASP A 127 -10.52 19.17 19.46
C ASP A 127 -8.99 19.37 19.43
N VAL A 128 -8.54 20.62 19.40
CA VAL A 128 -7.14 21.09 19.28
C VAL A 128 -6.16 20.38 20.23
N THR A 129 -6.63 19.81 21.33
CA THR A 129 -5.78 19.08 22.30
C THR A 129 -5.57 17.60 21.96
N LEU A 130 -6.48 16.97 21.20
CA LEU A 130 -6.50 15.54 20.93
C LEU A 130 -5.85 15.13 19.60
N HIS A 131 -5.72 16.02 18.61
CA HIS A 131 -5.15 15.68 17.28
C HIS A 131 -3.68 15.30 17.26
N ARG A 132 -2.91 15.65 18.30
CA ARG A 132 -1.44 15.53 18.33
C ARG A 132 -0.96 14.15 18.79
N LYS A 133 -1.76 13.11 18.60
CA LYS A 133 -1.41 11.74 18.97
C LYS A 133 -0.97 10.97 17.73
N ASP A 134 0.15 10.27 17.83
CA ASP A 134 0.64 9.36 16.78
C ASP A 134 -0.39 8.28 16.42
N THR A 135 -1.28 7.91 17.37
CA THR A 135 -2.40 6.99 17.13
C THR A 135 -3.44 7.55 16.16
N THR A 136 -3.65 8.87 16.14
CA THR A 136 -4.54 9.53 15.17
C THR A 136 -3.95 9.43 13.77
N LEU A 137 -2.66 9.72 13.62
CA LEU A 137 -1.94 9.55 12.35
C LEU A 137 -1.98 8.09 11.87
N ALA A 138 -1.73 7.13 12.77
CA ALA A 138 -1.83 5.70 12.46
C ALA A 138 -3.23 5.28 12.02
N ALA A 139 -4.28 5.81 12.64
CA ALA A 139 -5.66 5.51 12.26
C ALA A 139 -5.97 6.05 10.85
N VAL A 140 -5.58 7.30 10.54
CA VAL A 140 -5.72 7.88 9.19
C VAL A 140 -4.92 7.07 8.16
N PHE A 141 -3.70 6.67 8.50
CA PHE A 141 -2.87 5.81 7.67
C PHE A 141 -3.58 4.48 7.34
N LEU A 142 -4.13 3.77 8.32
CA LEU A 142 -4.88 2.53 8.06
C LEU A 142 -6.15 2.76 7.22
N LEU A 143 -6.77 3.93 7.27
CA LEU A 143 -7.92 4.26 6.41
C LEU A 143 -7.53 4.43 4.94
N ILE A 144 -6.32 4.92 4.63
CA ILE A 144 -5.80 4.94 3.26
C ILE A 144 -5.71 3.50 2.72
N PHE A 145 -5.17 2.57 3.51
CA PHE A 145 -5.07 1.15 3.15
C PHE A 145 -6.44 0.47 3.08
N LEU A 146 -7.40 0.91 3.89
CA LEU A 146 -8.78 0.44 3.80
C LEU A 146 -9.41 0.81 2.47
N ASP A 147 -9.10 1.99 1.93
CA ASP A 147 -9.59 2.37 0.60
C ASP A 147 -9.02 1.46 -0.50
N LEU A 148 -7.76 0.98 -0.42
CA LEU A 148 -7.22 -0.04 -1.34
C LEU A 148 -8.08 -1.31 -1.38
N LEU A 149 -8.60 -1.73 -0.21
CA LEU A 149 -9.48 -2.89 -0.09
C LEU A 149 -10.93 -2.61 -0.51
N GLU A 150 -11.38 -1.36 -0.54
CA GLU A 150 -12.76 -1.02 -0.90
C GLU A 150 -12.93 -0.65 -2.38
N SER A 151 -12.11 0.26 -2.89
CA SER A 151 -12.16 0.69 -4.29
C SER A 151 -10.86 1.29 -4.83
N GLY A 152 -10.06 1.93 -3.97
CA GLY A 152 -8.91 2.74 -4.38
C GLY A 152 -9.33 3.99 -5.13
N SER A 153 -10.50 4.57 -4.85
CA SER A 153 -11.03 5.73 -5.59
C SER A 153 -11.44 6.88 -4.70
N ASP A 154 -11.03 8.09 -5.05
CA ASP A 154 -11.35 9.40 -4.45
C ASP A 154 -10.99 9.51 -2.96
N LYS A 155 -11.64 8.77 -2.07
CA LYS A 155 -11.58 8.95 -0.60
C LYS A 155 -10.17 8.96 0.00
N TRP A 156 -9.27 8.20 -0.58
CA TRP A 156 -7.89 8.07 -0.12
C TRP A 156 -7.14 9.43 -0.18
N ASN A 157 -7.50 10.33 -1.11
CA ASN A 157 -6.86 11.63 -1.23
C ASN A 157 -7.13 12.51 0.00
N PHE A 158 -8.35 12.50 0.55
CA PHE A 158 -8.70 13.25 1.75
C PHE A 158 -7.97 12.71 2.98
N HIS A 159 -7.84 11.38 3.08
CA HIS A 159 -7.07 10.76 4.15
C HIS A 159 -5.58 11.07 4.03
N LEU A 160 -5.04 11.06 2.81
CA LEU A 160 -3.66 11.44 2.54
C LEU A 160 -3.39 12.90 2.91
N GLU A 161 -4.22 13.85 2.47
CA GLU A 161 -4.10 15.27 2.84
C GLU A 161 -4.21 15.48 4.35
N GLY A 162 -5.15 14.77 5.00
CA GLY A 162 -5.27 14.77 6.45
C GLY A 162 -4.00 14.29 7.15
N ALA A 163 -3.40 13.19 6.69
CA ALA A 163 -2.16 12.66 7.23
C ALA A 163 -0.99 13.64 7.05
N LYS A 164 -0.84 14.25 5.87
CA LYS A 164 0.21 15.25 5.60
C LYS A 164 0.10 16.46 6.53
N ASN A 165 -1.12 16.94 6.76
CA ASN A 165 -1.38 18.04 7.69
C ASN A 165 -1.02 17.66 9.13
N LEU A 166 -1.41 16.46 9.59
CA LEU A 166 -1.05 15.96 10.92
C LEU A 166 0.47 15.83 11.10
N ILE A 167 1.19 15.33 10.08
CA ILE A 167 2.64 15.20 10.13
C ILE A 167 3.31 16.57 10.24
N THR A 168 2.82 17.55 9.47
CA THR A 168 3.36 18.92 9.47
C THR A 168 3.10 19.65 10.78
N LEU A 169 1.91 19.51 11.36
CA LEU A 169 1.54 20.17 12.62
C LEU A 169 2.32 19.69 13.85
N ASP A 170 2.85 18.47 13.80
CA ASP A 170 3.56 17.83 14.91
C ASP A 170 5.09 17.92 14.81
N GLN A 171 5.64 18.75 13.91
CA GLN A 171 7.08 19.03 13.84
C GLN A 171 7.55 19.71 15.14
N ARG A 172 7.87 18.90 16.16
CA ARG A 172 8.48 19.37 17.42
C ARG A 172 9.93 19.76 17.15
N PRO A 173 10.45 20.83 17.78
CA PRO A 173 11.83 21.23 17.60
C PRO A 173 12.80 20.10 18.03
N PRO A 174 13.85 19.82 17.22
CA PRO A 174 14.85 18.82 17.54
C PRO A 174 15.63 19.28 18.79
N GLY A 175 15.35 18.67 19.94
CA GLY A 175 15.98 19.04 21.22
C GLY A 175 15.11 18.85 22.47
N SER A 176 13.82 18.57 22.31
CA SER A 176 12.88 18.38 23.44
C SER A 176 12.78 16.93 23.97
N HIS A 177 13.74 16.06 23.63
CA HIS A 177 13.82 14.70 24.17
C HIS A 177 14.76 14.63 25.37
N THR A 178 14.38 15.30 26.47
CA THR A 178 14.92 15.03 27.80
C THR A 178 13.77 14.52 28.68
N GLY A 179 13.55 13.20 28.73
CA GLY A 179 12.47 12.67 29.58
C GLY A 179 12.14 11.17 29.51
N VAL A 180 12.92 10.36 30.23
CA VAL A 180 12.52 9.19 31.05
C VAL A 180 11.87 7.91 30.42
N ASN A 181 11.31 7.89 29.20
CA ASN A 181 10.73 6.65 28.63
C ASN A 181 11.43 6.18 27.32
N GLN A 182 12.67 5.66 27.44
CA GLN A 182 13.52 5.33 26.29
C GLN A 182 13.01 4.18 25.37
N GLY A 183 12.14 3.29 25.87
CA GLY A 183 11.62 2.15 25.11
C GLY A 183 10.35 2.47 24.30
N ALA A 184 9.24 2.78 24.99
CA ALA A 184 7.96 3.05 24.35
C ALA A 184 7.98 4.30 23.45
N GLY A 185 8.69 5.36 23.86
CA GLY A 185 8.84 6.57 23.04
C GLY A 185 9.63 6.34 21.75
N ARG A 186 10.60 5.41 21.77
CA ARG A 186 11.36 5.03 20.58
C ARG A 186 10.51 4.26 19.58
N THR A 187 9.72 3.28 20.03
CA THR A 187 8.81 2.52 19.16
C THR A 187 7.77 3.42 18.50
N VAL A 188 7.22 4.40 19.23
CA VAL A 188 6.26 5.37 18.67
C VAL A 188 6.90 6.24 17.59
N GLN A 189 8.14 6.72 17.81
CA GLN A 189 8.87 7.46 16.79
C GLN A 189 9.18 6.61 15.55
N GLU A 190 9.62 5.36 15.73
CA GLU A 190 9.88 4.43 14.62
C GLU A 190 8.61 4.17 13.78
N ILE A 191 7.45 4.03 14.43
CA ILE A 191 6.15 3.92 13.75
C ILE A 191 5.81 5.20 12.98
N ARG A 192 6.05 6.37 13.59
CA ARG A 192 5.80 7.66 12.96
C ARG A 192 6.66 7.88 11.71
N ASP A 193 7.95 7.55 11.80
CA ASP A 193 8.88 7.63 10.67
C ASP A 193 8.47 6.67 9.55
N PHE A 194 8.08 5.45 9.91
CA PHE A 194 7.52 4.48 8.97
C PHE A 194 6.28 5.02 8.25
N ILE A 195 5.27 5.51 8.99
CA ILE A 195 4.05 6.06 8.40
C ILE A 195 4.39 7.24 7.48
N THR A 196 5.28 8.14 7.90
CA THR A 196 5.67 9.31 7.09
C THR A 196 6.29 8.90 5.75
N ARG A 197 7.15 7.88 5.74
CA ARG A 197 7.70 7.30 4.50
C ARG A 197 6.60 6.70 3.61
N GLN A 198 5.65 5.99 4.21
CA GLN A 198 4.55 5.41 3.43
C GLN A 198 3.60 6.49 2.87
N ILE A 199 3.36 7.59 3.60
CA ILE A 199 2.56 8.73 3.12
C ILE A 199 3.20 9.34 1.87
N TYR A 200 4.51 9.51 1.86
CA TYR A 200 5.23 9.98 0.66
C TYR A 200 5.16 9.01 -0.50
N LEU A 201 5.26 7.70 -0.23
CA LEU A 201 5.12 6.67 -1.24
C LEU A 201 3.72 6.69 -1.87
N VAL A 202 2.67 6.74 -1.03
CA VAL A 202 1.27 6.82 -1.47
C VAL A 202 1.01 8.08 -2.28
N GLU A 203 1.52 9.23 -1.85
CA GLU A 203 1.42 10.50 -2.59
C GLU A 203 2.11 10.39 -3.96
N THR A 204 3.36 9.92 -3.98
CA THR A 204 4.18 9.87 -5.19
C THR A 204 3.57 8.95 -6.24
N LEU A 205 3.24 7.71 -5.84
CA LEU A 205 2.71 6.73 -6.79
C LEU A 205 1.23 6.97 -7.09
N GLY A 206 0.42 7.30 -6.09
CA GLY A 206 -0.98 7.67 -6.31
C GLY A 206 -1.12 8.92 -7.18
N GLY A 207 -0.22 9.89 -7.03
CA GLY A 207 -0.15 11.11 -7.84
C GLY A 207 -0.10 10.85 -9.35
N THR A 208 0.50 9.73 -9.78
CA THR A 208 0.63 9.37 -11.20
C THR A 208 -0.72 9.06 -11.87
N PHE A 209 -1.75 8.68 -11.10
CA PHE A 209 -3.06 8.27 -11.62
C PHE A 209 -4.22 9.19 -11.21
N VAL A 210 -3.90 10.40 -10.76
CA VAL A 210 -4.88 11.46 -10.49
C VAL A 210 -4.65 12.66 -11.39
N ARG A 211 -5.65 13.55 -11.42
CA ARG A 211 -5.55 14.80 -12.15
C ARG A 211 -4.39 15.66 -11.62
N PRO A 212 -3.64 16.34 -12.50
CA PRO A 212 -2.55 17.23 -12.11
C PRO A 212 -2.96 18.25 -11.04
N GLY A 213 -2.09 18.45 -10.03
CA GLY A 213 -2.31 19.44 -8.98
C GLY A 213 -3.43 19.09 -7.99
N LEU A 214 -4.01 17.89 -8.05
CA LEU A 214 -5.01 17.44 -7.07
C LEU A 214 -4.43 17.31 -5.66
N LEU A 215 -3.22 16.75 -5.55
CA LEU A 215 -2.54 16.52 -4.27
C LEU A 215 -1.62 17.68 -3.94
N SER A 216 -1.65 18.14 -2.69
CA SER A 216 -0.70 19.15 -2.19
C SER A 216 0.72 18.56 -2.12
N GLN A 217 1.75 19.38 -2.28
CA GLN A 217 3.14 18.89 -2.20
C GLN A 217 3.53 18.54 -0.76
N PHE A 218 4.04 17.34 -0.55
CA PHE A 218 4.63 16.96 0.73
C PHE A 218 6.14 17.23 0.77
N THR A 219 6.54 18.28 1.50
CA THR A 219 7.93 18.77 1.55
C THR A 219 8.80 18.08 2.61
N THR A 220 8.21 17.21 3.44
CA THR A 220 8.84 16.74 4.69
C THR A 220 10.03 15.80 4.51
N LEU A 221 10.22 15.18 3.32
CA LEU A 221 11.26 14.17 3.14
C LEU A 221 12.66 14.72 2.86
N ASP A 222 12.81 16.00 2.49
CA ASP A 222 14.13 16.64 2.47
C ASP A 222 14.78 16.63 3.87
N GLN A 223 13.99 16.44 4.94
CA GLN A 223 14.47 16.31 6.32
C GLN A 223 14.80 14.85 6.72
N PHE A 224 14.14 13.84 6.13
CA PHE A 224 14.38 12.42 6.45
C PHE A 224 15.42 11.75 5.55
N GLY A 225 15.48 12.13 4.27
CA GLY A 225 16.27 11.48 3.22
C GLY A 225 17.79 11.58 3.37
N ARG A 226 18.29 12.34 4.35
CA ARG A 226 19.75 12.47 4.59
C ARG A 226 20.34 11.50 5.62
N GLN A 227 19.56 10.72 6.39
CA GLN A 227 20.13 10.07 7.58
C GLN A 227 19.76 8.60 7.88
N LEU A 228 18.72 8.01 7.28
CA LEU A 228 18.25 6.68 7.67
C LEU A 228 18.43 5.64 6.55
N PRO A 229 19.10 4.50 6.80
CA PRO A 229 19.27 3.42 5.83
C PRO A 229 17.93 2.90 5.30
N GLU A 230 17.89 2.53 4.02
CA GLU A 230 16.73 1.86 3.43
C GLU A 230 16.60 0.44 3.99
N VAL A 231 15.43 0.11 4.54
CA VAL A 231 15.12 -1.21 5.10
C VAL A 231 13.93 -1.79 4.35
N VAL A 232 14.19 -2.80 3.52
CA VAL A 232 13.16 -3.36 2.63
C VAL A 232 12.01 -4.04 3.40
N GLU A 233 12.27 -4.62 4.58
CA GLU A 233 11.24 -5.15 5.50
C GLU A 233 10.32 -4.06 6.07
N GLN A 234 10.68 -2.79 5.91
CA GLN A 234 9.87 -1.65 6.33
C GLN A 234 9.28 -0.90 5.11
N SER A 235 9.35 -1.50 3.92
CA SER A 235 8.74 -0.97 2.71
C SER A 235 7.40 -1.66 2.44
N PHE A 236 6.41 -0.89 1.99
CA PHE A 236 5.12 -1.45 1.54
C PHE A 236 5.30 -2.18 0.20
N VAL A 237 5.84 -1.51 -0.81
CA VAL A 237 5.93 -2.02 -2.19
C VAL A 237 7.36 -2.24 -2.70
N GLY A 238 8.38 -2.03 -1.87
CA GLY A 238 9.76 -2.36 -2.20
C GLY A 238 10.36 -1.56 -3.37
N CYS A 239 9.76 -0.42 -3.73
CA CYS A 239 10.35 0.53 -4.67
C CYS A 239 11.61 1.14 -4.03
N PRO A 240 12.79 1.06 -4.70
CA PRO A 240 13.99 1.76 -4.25
C PRO A 240 13.73 3.25 -4.02
N GLU A 241 14.22 3.80 -2.91
CA GLU A 241 14.02 5.22 -2.55
C GLU A 241 14.53 6.17 -3.65
N PHE A 242 15.65 5.83 -4.30
CA PHE A 242 16.16 6.57 -5.45
C PHE A 242 15.15 6.67 -6.60
N LEU A 243 14.51 5.54 -6.97
CA LEU A 243 13.52 5.49 -8.04
C LEU A 243 12.25 6.23 -7.64
N LEU A 244 11.81 6.09 -6.39
CA LEU A 244 10.65 6.80 -5.87
C LEU A 244 10.84 8.32 -5.94
N ASN A 245 12.01 8.82 -5.51
CA ASN A 245 12.36 10.24 -5.60
C ASN A 245 12.39 10.73 -7.04
N ALA A 246 12.90 9.91 -7.97
CA ALA A 246 12.92 10.25 -9.40
C ALA A 246 11.50 10.32 -9.98
N VAL A 247 10.62 9.38 -9.63
CA VAL A 247 9.19 9.42 -10.01
C VAL A 247 8.50 10.65 -9.44
N GLN A 248 8.77 11.01 -8.17
CA GLN A 248 8.22 12.23 -7.57
C GLN A 248 8.67 13.49 -8.31
N TYR A 249 9.95 13.56 -8.69
CA TYR A 249 10.47 14.67 -9.49
C TYR A 249 9.72 14.79 -10.83
N ILE A 250 9.61 13.68 -11.56
CA ILE A 250 8.90 13.59 -12.84
C ILE A 250 7.44 14.00 -12.68
N LEU A 251 6.76 13.52 -11.64
CA LEU A 251 5.38 13.89 -11.29
C LEU A 251 5.23 15.41 -11.10
N ARG A 252 6.17 16.06 -10.42
CA ARG A 252 6.15 17.53 -10.26
C ARG A 252 6.28 18.26 -11.59
N GLN A 253 7.11 17.74 -12.50
CA GLN A 253 7.24 18.34 -13.83
C GLN A 253 5.95 18.22 -14.64
N ARG A 254 5.29 17.05 -14.58
CA ARG A 254 3.97 16.83 -15.18
C ARG A 254 2.95 17.84 -14.64
N ASP A 255 2.85 17.99 -13.33
CA ASP A 255 1.87 18.88 -12.70
C ASP A 255 2.13 20.35 -13.02
N ALA A 256 3.39 20.73 -13.14
CA ALA A 256 3.79 22.07 -13.51
C ALA A 256 3.54 22.41 -15.01
N ILE A 257 3.18 21.44 -15.85
CA ILE A 257 2.70 21.68 -17.23
C ILE A 257 1.22 22.05 -17.22
N ALA A 258 0.42 21.41 -16.36
CA ALA A 258 -1.01 21.63 -16.28
C ALA A 258 -1.40 22.97 -15.63
N GLY A 259 -0.42 23.73 -15.12
CA GLY A 259 -0.62 25.08 -14.59
C GLY A 259 -1.07 26.09 -15.66
N LEU A 260 -1.75 27.16 -15.23
CA LEU A 260 -2.39 28.14 -16.11
C LEU A 260 -1.42 29.11 -16.81
N GLU A 261 -0.13 29.10 -16.48
CA GLU A 261 0.86 30.03 -17.02
C GLU A 261 1.66 29.43 -18.19
N PRO A 262 1.65 30.06 -19.38
CA PRO A 262 2.47 29.61 -20.51
C PRO A 262 3.96 29.63 -20.17
N LEU A 263 4.62 28.48 -20.29
CA LEU A 263 6.05 28.36 -20.04
C LEU A 263 6.86 29.08 -21.14
N THR A 264 7.91 29.79 -20.74
CA THR A 264 8.85 30.36 -21.70
C THR A 264 9.65 29.25 -22.40
N LYS A 265 10.13 29.48 -23.64
CA LYS A 265 10.98 28.52 -24.36
C LYS A 265 12.21 28.09 -23.56
N THR A 266 12.82 29.02 -22.81
CA THR A 266 13.96 28.74 -21.94
C THR A 266 13.58 27.81 -20.79
N THR A 267 12.42 28.04 -20.16
CA THR A 267 11.90 27.18 -19.09
C THR A 267 11.63 25.76 -19.60
N VAL A 268 11.02 25.62 -20.78
CA VAL A 268 10.78 24.32 -21.41
C VAL A 268 12.10 23.60 -21.69
N HIS A 269 13.09 24.31 -22.27
CA HIS A 269 14.41 23.73 -22.55
C HIS A 269 15.11 23.20 -21.30
N ASN A 270 15.10 23.98 -20.21
CA ASN A 270 15.69 23.56 -18.94
C ASN A 270 14.98 22.33 -18.37
N ARG A 271 13.65 22.29 -18.39
CA ARG A 271 12.87 21.12 -17.93
C ARG A 271 13.17 19.87 -18.75
N VAL A 272 13.27 20.00 -20.08
CA VAL A 272 13.66 18.88 -20.96
C VAL A 272 15.03 18.33 -20.56
N GLN A 273 16.02 19.21 -20.34
CA GLN A 273 17.36 18.79 -19.91
C GLN A 273 17.33 18.09 -18.54
N GLU A 274 16.61 18.64 -17.57
CA GLU A 274 16.49 18.08 -16.22
C GLU A 274 15.80 16.71 -16.22
N ILE A 275 14.66 16.58 -16.91
CA ILE A 275 13.94 15.29 -17.03
C ILE A 275 14.83 14.26 -17.73
N THR A 276 15.53 14.66 -18.80
CA THR A 276 16.49 13.79 -19.51
C THR A 276 17.59 13.31 -18.57
N ALA A 277 18.17 14.19 -17.76
CA ALA A 277 19.20 13.82 -16.79
C ALA A 277 18.67 12.85 -15.71
N VAL A 278 17.43 13.02 -15.26
CA VAL A 278 16.78 12.10 -14.34
C VAL A 278 16.56 10.73 -14.98
N LEU A 279 16.06 10.68 -16.23
CA LEU A 279 15.88 9.44 -16.99
C LEU A 279 17.20 8.70 -17.20
N GLU A 280 18.28 9.40 -17.56
CA GLU A 280 19.61 8.82 -17.67
C GLU A 280 20.11 8.25 -16.33
N SER A 281 19.78 8.92 -15.23
CA SER A 281 20.14 8.46 -13.89
C SER A 281 19.35 7.22 -13.48
N ILE A 282 18.06 7.15 -13.82
CA ILE A 282 17.24 5.93 -13.67
C ILE A 282 17.84 4.79 -14.50
N GLN A 283 18.22 5.04 -15.76
CA GLN A 283 18.81 4.03 -16.63
C GLN A 283 20.11 3.45 -16.05
N LYS A 284 20.93 4.30 -15.43
CA LYS A 284 22.21 3.95 -14.78
C LYS A 284 22.04 3.31 -13.39
N PHE A 285 20.83 3.30 -12.82
CA PHE A 285 20.58 2.67 -11.53
C PHE A 285 20.90 1.17 -11.58
N ASP A 286 21.75 0.73 -10.64
CA ASP A 286 22.21 -0.66 -10.52
C ASP A 286 21.35 -1.40 -9.49
N CYS A 287 20.38 -2.17 -10.00
CA CYS A 287 19.46 -2.99 -9.21
C CYS A 287 20.16 -4.08 -8.40
N TYR A 288 21.30 -4.61 -8.87
CA TYR A 288 22.07 -5.62 -8.16
C TYR A 288 22.83 -5.01 -6.99
N LEU A 289 23.52 -3.89 -7.23
CA LEU A 289 24.22 -3.16 -6.18
C LEU A 289 23.23 -2.70 -5.10
N TRP A 290 22.08 -2.16 -5.49
CA TRP A 290 21.02 -1.80 -4.55
C TRP A 290 20.62 -3.00 -3.70
N ALA A 291 20.16 -4.09 -4.33
CA ALA A 291 19.63 -5.25 -3.62
C ALA A 291 20.67 -5.93 -2.70
N SER A 292 21.94 -5.97 -3.10
CA SER A 292 23.03 -6.56 -2.32
C SER A 292 23.55 -5.66 -1.19
N SER A 293 23.31 -4.34 -1.28
CA SER A 293 23.72 -3.37 -0.26
C SER A 293 22.72 -3.20 0.88
N LEU A 294 21.49 -3.69 0.72
CA LEU A 294 20.43 -3.56 1.72
C LEU A 294 20.82 -4.22 3.05
N PRO A 295 20.64 -3.56 4.21
CA PRO A 295 20.99 -4.12 5.51
C PRO A 295 20.26 -5.44 5.75
N GLN A 296 20.93 -6.57 5.98
CA GLN A 296 20.29 -7.89 6.08
C GLN A 296 20.10 -8.32 7.55
N PRO A 297 18.88 -8.70 7.99
CA PRO A 297 18.67 -9.36 9.27
C PRO A 297 19.35 -10.73 9.28
N GLN A 298 20.00 -11.09 10.39
CA GLN A 298 20.71 -12.37 10.54
C GLN A 298 19.79 -13.61 10.36
N SER A 299 18.48 -13.45 10.51
CA SER A 299 17.48 -14.52 10.46
C SER A 299 16.75 -14.70 9.12
N LEU A 300 16.88 -13.76 8.17
CA LEU A 300 16.13 -13.76 6.90
C LEU A 300 17.07 -13.82 5.70
N LYS A 301 17.08 -14.96 4.99
CA LYS A 301 17.70 -15.06 3.67
C LYS A 301 16.73 -14.50 2.63
N ARG A 302 17.01 -13.30 2.15
CA ARG A 302 16.26 -12.70 1.03
C ARG A 302 16.69 -13.35 -0.29
N ASP A 303 15.75 -13.52 -1.20
CA ASP A 303 16.11 -13.88 -2.58
C ASP A 303 16.62 -12.63 -3.29
N LEU A 304 17.94 -12.55 -3.43
CA LEU A 304 18.61 -11.45 -4.12
C LEU A 304 18.13 -11.33 -5.57
N LYS A 305 17.86 -12.45 -6.25
CA LYS A 305 17.43 -12.45 -7.64
C LYS A 305 16.05 -11.81 -7.77
N ASN A 306 15.11 -12.15 -6.89
CA ASN A 306 13.76 -11.61 -6.96
C ASN A 306 13.73 -10.13 -6.53
N LEU A 307 14.59 -9.70 -5.60
CA LEU A 307 14.78 -8.28 -5.30
C LEU A 307 15.38 -7.47 -6.46
N CYS A 308 16.37 -8.02 -7.17
CA CYS A 308 16.88 -7.41 -8.39
C CYS A 308 15.78 -7.32 -9.46
N THR A 309 14.98 -8.38 -9.61
CA THR A 309 13.86 -8.40 -10.57
C THR A 309 12.79 -7.37 -10.19
N LEU A 310 12.46 -7.23 -8.90
CA LEU A 310 11.53 -6.23 -8.39
C LEU A 310 12.04 -4.81 -8.67
N SER A 311 13.28 -4.50 -8.30
CA SER A 311 13.86 -3.17 -8.55
C SER A 311 14.01 -2.84 -10.04
N GLU A 312 14.33 -3.83 -10.89
CA GLU A 312 14.33 -3.65 -12.34
C GLU A 312 12.90 -3.38 -12.86
N THR A 313 11.89 -4.07 -12.34
CA THR A 313 10.47 -3.83 -12.67
C THR A 313 10.08 -2.37 -12.37
N TRP A 314 10.48 -1.84 -11.21
CA TRP A 314 10.29 -0.43 -10.85
C TRP A 314 11.06 0.52 -11.77
N LYS A 315 12.32 0.21 -12.08
CA LYS A 315 13.18 1.02 -12.95
C LYS A 315 12.57 1.17 -14.35
N ILE A 316 12.19 0.08 -15.00
CA ILE A 316 11.59 0.12 -16.33
C ILE A 316 10.26 0.87 -16.32
N SER A 317 9.43 0.66 -15.29
CA SER A 317 8.16 1.37 -15.15
C SER A 317 8.35 2.89 -14.97
N ALA A 318 9.37 3.30 -14.21
CA ALA A 318 9.72 4.71 -14.03
C ALA A 318 10.25 5.36 -15.33
N LEU A 319 11.02 4.62 -16.13
CA LEU A 319 11.47 5.09 -17.46
C LEU A 319 10.31 5.31 -18.41
N ILE A 320 9.36 4.36 -18.47
CA ILE A 320 8.15 4.47 -19.30
C ILE A 320 7.37 5.73 -18.90
N TYR A 321 7.05 5.88 -17.61
CA TYR A 321 6.31 7.04 -17.12
C TYR A 321 7.05 8.37 -17.39
N GLY A 322 8.34 8.43 -17.08
CA GLY A 322 9.14 9.64 -17.26
C GLY A 322 9.33 10.04 -18.72
N GLN A 323 9.48 9.07 -19.62
CA GLN A 323 9.56 9.36 -21.06
C GLN A 323 8.24 9.96 -21.56
N ARG A 324 7.08 9.52 -21.04
CA ARG A 324 5.79 10.13 -21.40
C ARG A 324 5.65 11.57 -20.93
N VAL A 325 6.18 11.90 -19.76
CA VAL A 325 6.25 13.30 -19.30
C VAL A 325 7.24 14.12 -20.15
N LEU A 326 8.35 13.54 -20.58
CA LEU A 326 9.32 14.20 -21.48
C LEU A 326 8.75 14.45 -22.87
N ASP A 327 8.03 13.48 -23.42
CA ASP A 327 7.34 13.52 -24.71
C ASP A 327 6.40 14.74 -24.81
N ILE A 328 5.67 15.06 -23.73
CA ILE A 328 4.83 16.27 -23.67
C ILE A 328 5.65 17.56 -23.77
N HIS A 329 6.80 17.63 -23.09
CA HIS A 329 7.66 18.83 -23.15
C HIS A 329 8.34 19.01 -24.51
N THR A 330 8.61 17.90 -25.20
CA THR A 330 9.26 17.89 -26.52
C THR A 330 8.27 17.91 -27.68
N ASN A 331 6.97 17.72 -27.39
CA ASN A 331 5.90 17.57 -28.37
C ASN A 331 6.21 16.42 -29.36
N ASP A 332 6.67 15.30 -28.82
CA ASP A 332 7.02 14.06 -29.54
C ASP A 332 6.26 12.86 -28.93
N VAL A 333 6.30 11.71 -29.59
CA VAL A 333 5.77 10.44 -29.07
C VAL A 333 6.83 9.37 -29.26
N SER A 334 7.62 9.13 -28.22
CA SER A 334 8.71 8.15 -28.27
C SER A 334 8.18 6.72 -28.31
N PRO A 335 8.84 5.79 -29.03
CA PRO A 335 8.47 4.38 -29.04
C PRO A 335 8.80 3.73 -27.69
N GLN A 336 7.87 2.92 -27.16
CA GLN A 336 8.01 2.25 -25.85
C GLN A 336 8.01 0.72 -25.95
N ASP A 337 7.81 0.15 -27.15
CA ASP A 337 7.53 -1.28 -27.32
C ASP A 337 8.58 -2.19 -26.66
N ASN A 338 9.86 -1.83 -26.75
CA ASN A 338 10.96 -2.58 -26.12
C ASN A 338 10.88 -2.55 -24.59
N LEU A 339 10.64 -1.37 -23.99
CA LEU A 339 10.53 -1.22 -22.54
C LEU A 339 9.28 -1.93 -22.01
N VAL A 340 8.16 -1.86 -22.73
CA VAL A 340 6.92 -2.56 -22.38
C VAL A 340 7.12 -4.08 -22.44
N CYS A 341 7.78 -4.62 -23.48
CA CYS A 341 8.08 -6.04 -23.56
C CYS A 341 8.97 -6.50 -22.39
N GLN A 342 10.04 -5.75 -22.11
CA GLN A 342 10.92 -6.04 -20.98
C GLN A 342 10.17 -6.01 -19.65
N LEU A 343 9.28 -5.02 -19.44
CA LEU A 343 8.48 -4.91 -18.23
C LEU A 343 7.54 -6.12 -18.07
N ILE A 344 6.88 -6.54 -19.13
CA ILE A 344 6.00 -7.72 -19.14
C ILE A 344 6.77 -9.00 -18.79
N GLU A 345 7.98 -9.17 -19.30
CA GLU A 345 8.86 -10.31 -18.96
C GLU A 345 9.23 -10.31 -17.47
N LEU A 346 9.60 -9.15 -16.92
CA LEU A 346 9.92 -8.99 -15.49
C LEU A 346 8.71 -9.27 -14.58
N ILE A 347 7.53 -8.75 -14.94
CA ILE A 347 6.26 -9.06 -14.26
C ILE A 347 6.01 -10.58 -14.28
N GLY A 348 6.23 -11.22 -15.43
CA GLY A 348 6.09 -12.66 -15.59
C GLY A 348 7.09 -13.47 -14.74
N ALA A 349 8.31 -12.95 -14.54
CA ALA A 349 9.33 -13.58 -13.71
C ALA A 349 8.98 -13.56 -12.20
N LEU A 350 8.27 -12.54 -11.73
CA LEU A 350 7.84 -12.41 -10.33
C LEU A 350 6.55 -13.18 -10.01
N LYS A 351 5.87 -13.75 -11.00
CA LYS A 351 4.49 -14.24 -10.85
C LYS A 351 4.27 -15.19 -9.67
N ASP A 352 5.23 -16.06 -9.35
CA ASP A 352 5.09 -17.10 -8.33
C ASP A 352 5.79 -16.76 -7.01
N ASP A 353 6.30 -15.52 -6.89
CA ASP A 353 7.01 -15.03 -5.73
C ASP A 353 6.14 -14.11 -4.85
N GLU A 354 6.44 -14.01 -3.54
CA GLU A 354 5.68 -13.16 -2.62
C GLU A 354 5.78 -11.67 -2.94
N LEU A 355 6.86 -11.23 -3.62
CA LEU A 355 7.06 -9.87 -4.10
C LEU A 355 6.07 -9.48 -5.20
N TYR A 356 5.31 -10.42 -5.76
CA TYR A 356 4.28 -10.11 -6.76
C TYR A 356 3.21 -9.14 -6.23
N LYS A 357 2.95 -9.13 -4.91
CA LYS A 357 2.03 -8.17 -4.27
C LYS A 357 2.53 -6.72 -4.29
N CYS A 358 3.76 -6.48 -4.74
CA CYS A 358 4.41 -5.17 -4.72
C CYS A 358 4.40 -4.47 -6.10
N ILE A 359 3.78 -5.05 -7.13
CA ILE A 359 3.94 -4.57 -8.52
C ILE A 359 2.62 -4.15 -9.20
N LEU A 360 1.59 -3.74 -8.45
CA LEU A 360 0.34 -3.25 -9.08
C LEU A 360 0.59 -2.00 -9.93
N TRP A 361 1.38 -1.05 -9.43
CA TRP A 361 1.75 0.16 -10.16
C TRP A 361 2.49 -0.18 -11.48
N PRO A 362 3.58 -0.98 -11.48
CA PRO A 362 4.18 -1.51 -12.70
C PRO A 362 3.23 -2.23 -13.67
N ILE A 363 2.36 -3.13 -13.18
CA ILE A 363 1.38 -3.85 -14.02
C ILE A 363 0.47 -2.84 -14.72
N PHE A 364 0.02 -1.81 -14.01
CA PHE A 364 -0.86 -0.81 -14.57
C PHE A 364 -0.16 0.08 -15.61
N ILE A 365 1.08 0.51 -15.35
CA ILE A 365 1.91 1.23 -16.33
C ILE A 365 2.11 0.40 -17.61
N ALA A 366 2.43 -0.88 -17.49
CA ALA A 366 2.53 -1.78 -18.64
C ALA A 366 1.20 -1.85 -19.41
N GLY A 367 0.07 -1.89 -18.69
CA GLY A 367 -1.27 -1.92 -19.28
C GLY A 367 -1.61 -0.67 -20.09
N LEU A 368 -1.20 0.50 -19.62
CA LEU A 368 -1.45 1.77 -20.30
C LEU A 368 -0.64 1.94 -21.59
N GLU A 369 0.49 1.25 -21.70
CA GLU A 369 1.41 1.37 -22.84
C GLU A 369 1.43 0.13 -23.75
N CYS A 370 0.75 -0.95 -23.37
CA CYS A 370 0.68 -2.15 -24.18
C CYS A 370 -0.24 -1.96 -25.41
N ARG A 371 0.21 -2.48 -26.55
CA ARG A 371 -0.47 -2.32 -27.84
C ARG A 371 -1.10 -3.60 -28.38
N TRP A 372 -0.57 -4.75 -27.94
CA TRP A 372 -0.95 -6.04 -28.51
C TRP A 372 -2.00 -6.72 -27.65
N GLN A 373 -3.00 -7.34 -28.29
CA GLN A 373 -4.05 -8.06 -27.57
C GLN A 373 -3.50 -9.15 -26.65
N THR A 374 -2.44 -9.85 -27.07
CA THR A 374 -1.77 -10.86 -26.24
C THR A 374 -1.15 -10.29 -24.96
N GLN A 375 -0.64 -9.05 -25.01
CA GLN A 375 -0.12 -8.35 -23.83
C GLN A 375 -1.28 -7.93 -22.91
N ARG A 376 -2.38 -7.42 -23.48
CA ARG A 376 -3.59 -7.06 -22.74
C ARG A 376 -4.16 -8.25 -21.98
N ASP A 377 -4.29 -9.40 -22.65
CA ASP A 377 -4.79 -10.64 -22.04
C ASP A 377 -3.86 -11.13 -20.90
N PHE A 378 -2.54 -11.08 -21.13
CA PHE A 378 -1.55 -11.40 -20.09
C PHE A 378 -1.69 -10.49 -18.86
N LEU A 379 -1.81 -9.19 -19.07
CA LEU A 379 -1.91 -8.20 -17.98
C LEU A 379 -3.24 -8.30 -17.21
N VAL A 380 -4.34 -8.67 -17.87
CA VAL A 380 -5.59 -9.00 -17.18
C VAL A 380 -5.40 -10.23 -16.28
N GLY A 381 -4.73 -11.27 -16.77
CA GLY A 381 -4.38 -12.45 -15.96
C GLY A 381 -3.47 -12.10 -14.77
N CYS A 382 -2.55 -11.15 -14.95
CA CYS A 382 -1.73 -10.62 -13.87
C CYS A 382 -2.57 -9.92 -12.78
N LEU A 383 -3.53 -9.08 -13.18
CA LEU A 383 -4.44 -8.42 -12.23
C LEU A 383 -5.35 -9.42 -11.50
N GLU A 384 -5.81 -10.47 -12.18
CA GLU A 384 -6.56 -11.56 -11.54
C GLU A 384 -5.71 -12.28 -10.47
N LYS A 385 -4.44 -12.57 -10.81
CA LYS A 385 -3.50 -13.18 -9.85
C LYS A 385 -3.22 -12.25 -8.68
N PHE A 386 -3.03 -10.96 -8.95
CA PHE A 386 -2.79 -9.94 -7.92
C PHE A 386 -3.99 -9.84 -6.97
N TRP A 387 -5.22 -9.83 -7.49
CA TRP A 387 -6.44 -9.88 -6.67
C TRP A 387 -6.47 -11.15 -5.81
N THR A 388 -6.14 -12.31 -6.39
CA THR A 388 -6.13 -13.58 -5.66
C THR A 388 -5.14 -13.54 -4.49
N ALA A 389 -3.96 -12.96 -4.70
CA ALA A 389 -2.92 -12.85 -3.69
C ALA A 389 -3.24 -11.83 -2.59
N THR A 390 -3.87 -10.70 -2.94
CA THR A 390 -3.97 -9.52 -2.06
C THR A 390 -5.37 -9.23 -1.53
N GLN A 391 -6.40 -9.63 -2.28
CA GLN A 391 -7.80 -9.27 -2.04
C GLN A 391 -8.02 -7.75 -1.95
N CYS A 392 -7.14 -6.96 -2.58
CA CYS A 392 -7.29 -5.51 -2.71
C CYS A 392 -8.23 -5.18 -3.88
N TYR A 393 -9.38 -4.57 -3.58
CA TYR A 393 -10.43 -4.37 -4.59
C TYR A 393 -10.03 -3.32 -5.64
N ASN A 394 -9.09 -2.44 -5.34
CA ASN A 394 -8.50 -1.52 -6.33
C ASN A 394 -7.93 -2.27 -7.56
N THR A 395 -7.47 -3.52 -7.42
CA THR A 395 -7.00 -4.35 -8.54
C THR A 395 -8.11 -4.69 -9.55
N ILE A 396 -9.33 -4.96 -9.07
CA ILE A 396 -10.48 -5.19 -9.96
C ILE A 396 -10.81 -3.90 -10.72
N ASN A 397 -10.71 -2.74 -10.04
CA ASN A 397 -10.92 -1.46 -10.70
C ASN A 397 -9.80 -1.15 -11.71
N ALA A 398 -8.54 -1.47 -11.40
CA ALA A 398 -7.42 -1.36 -12.32
C ALA A 398 -7.72 -2.10 -13.64
N ALA A 399 -8.21 -3.34 -13.56
CA ALA A 399 -8.57 -4.12 -14.75
C ALA A 399 -9.69 -3.46 -15.56
N LYS A 400 -10.75 -2.98 -14.89
CA LYS A 400 -11.86 -2.27 -15.54
C LYS A 400 -11.40 -0.98 -16.22
N ILE A 401 -10.50 -0.23 -15.60
CA ILE A 401 -9.95 1.01 -16.14
C ILE A 401 -9.13 0.72 -17.40
N LEU A 402 -8.22 -0.27 -17.35
CA LEU A 402 -7.45 -0.67 -18.53
C LEU A 402 -8.35 -1.13 -19.68
N GLN A 403 -9.35 -1.96 -19.38
CA GLN A 403 -10.29 -2.43 -20.40
C GLN A 403 -11.08 -1.28 -21.04
N ALA A 404 -11.55 -0.31 -20.24
CA ALA A 404 -12.22 0.88 -20.75
C ALA A 404 -11.26 1.76 -21.58
N TYR A 405 -10.01 1.92 -21.12
CA TYR A 405 -8.98 2.66 -21.81
C TYR A 405 -8.66 2.06 -23.19
N TRP A 406 -8.43 0.75 -23.27
CA TRP A 406 -8.15 0.04 -24.53
C TRP A 406 -9.31 0.11 -25.53
N GLN A 407 -10.56 0.16 -25.04
CA GLN A 407 -11.73 0.36 -25.90
C GLN A 407 -11.76 1.76 -26.51
N GLN A 408 -11.40 2.79 -25.75
CA GLN A 408 -11.33 4.17 -26.24
C GLN A 408 -10.15 4.39 -27.20
N GLU A 409 -8.98 3.82 -26.87
CA GLU A 409 -7.77 3.89 -27.70
C GLU A 409 -8.01 3.33 -29.09
N SER A 410 -8.73 2.21 -29.23
CA SER A 410 -9.08 1.62 -30.53
C SER A 410 -9.88 2.54 -31.46
N GLN A 411 -10.39 3.66 -30.95
CA GLN A 411 -11.17 4.65 -31.70
C GLN A 411 -10.42 5.97 -31.95
N GLN A 412 -9.24 6.16 -31.34
CA GLN A 412 -8.45 7.40 -31.41
C GLN A 412 -7.12 7.16 -32.13
N GLU A 413 -7.10 7.44 -33.43
CA GLU A 413 -5.86 7.50 -34.22
C GLU A 413 -5.54 8.97 -34.53
N PRO A 414 -4.30 9.45 -34.27
CA PRO A 414 -3.14 8.72 -33.75
C PRO A 414 -3.14 8.53 -32.22
N PHE A 415 -2.44 7.48 -31.73
CA PHE A 415 -2.19 7.25 -30.30
C PHE A 415 -1.64 8.50 -29.61
N SER A 416 -2.30 8.93 -28.54
CA SER A 416 -1.85 10.05 -27.72
C SER A 416 -1.64 9.58 -26.27
N PRO A 417 -0.45 9.79 -25.68
CA PRO A 417 -0.16 9.40 -24.31
C PRO A 417 -0.81 10.32 -23.25
N GLN A 418 -2.02 10.79 -23.52
CA GLN A 418 -2.77 11.70 -22.65
C GLN A 418 -3.19 11.06 -21.33
N TRP A 419 -3.05 9.74 -21.17
CA TRP A 419 -3.38 9.05 -19.92
C TRP A 419 -2.67 9.66 -18.71
N ILE A 420 -1.46 10.22 -18.86
CA ILE A 420 -0.73 10.86 -17.75
C ILE A 420 -1.50 12.06 -17.15
N PHE A 421 -2.44 12.64 -17.89
CA PHE A 421 -3.35 13.70 -17.46
C PHE A 421 -4.79 13.22 -17.27
N ASP A 422 -5.24 12.31 -18.14
CA ASP A 422 -6.66 11.99 -18.32
C ASP A 422 -7.10 10.69 -17.68
N ILE A 423 -6.20 9.90 -17.10
CA ILE A 423 -6.59 8.69 -16.39
C ILE A 423 -7.51 8.99 -15.20
N GLY A 424 -7.34 10.14 -14.53
CA GLY A 424 -8.26 10.64 -13.51
C GLY A 424 -9.61 11.11 -14.08
N HIS A 425 -9.68 11.41 -15.39
CA HIS A 425 -10.90 11.79 -16.09
C HIS A 425 -11.74 10.58 -16.52
N LEU A 426 -11.23 9.34 -16.40
CA LEU A 426 -12.03 8.10 -16.53
C LEU A 426 -13.00 7.88 -15.33
N GLY A 427 -13.32 8.96 -14.62
CA GLY A 427 -14.48 9.07 -13.74
C GLY A 427 -14.15 9.20 -12.25
N ARG A 428 -12.91 8.97 -11.82
CA ARG A 428 -12.45 9.03 -10.41
C ARG A 428 -10.94 9.24 -10.29
N ASP A 429 -10.48 9.68 -9.12
CA ASP A 429 -9.07 9.81 -8.77
C ASP A 429 -8.57 8.51 -8.11
N TRP A 430 -7.67 7.77 -8.77
CA TRP A 430 -7.36 6.37 -8.42
C TRP A 430 -6.05 6.19 -7.62
N LEU A 431 -6.05 5.21 -6.71
CA LEU A 431 -4.88 4.71 -5.99
C LEU A 431 -4.61 3.25 -6.39
N LEU A 432 -3.70 3.07 -7.35
CA LEU A 432 -3.38 1.79 -7.98
C LEU A 432 -1.94 1.38 -7.66
N ILE A 433 -1.68 1.09 -6.38
CA ILE A 433 -0.36 0.74 -5.84
C ILE A 433 -0.39 -0.58 -5.07
#